data_AF-D7B4A4-F1
#
_entry.id   AF-D7B4A4-F1
#
_cell.length_a   1.000
_cell.length_b   1.000
_cell.length_c   1.000
_cell.angle_alpha   90.00
_cell.angle_beta   90.00
_cell.angle_gamma   90.00
#
_symmetry.space_group_name_H-M   'P 1'
#
loop_
_entity.id
_entity.type
_entity.pdbx_description
1 polymer ?
#
loop_
_entity_poly.entity_id
_entity_poly.type
_entity_poly.pdbx_seq_one_letter_code
_entity_poly.pdbx_strand_id
1 'polypeptide(L)'
;MQNPIPSPRRSDDVRPMPRLVPPLPRRTPLVGPVCPHCAHPSCRVRRAQRLPRLGGHRSEFAREHAQAAAIQARHRHLIVYYGEATQSFWAVTPAGLLEAANADALLLALWPHNAPFMPPALAVETGTPVPA
;
A
#
# COMPACT_ATOMS: atom_id res chain seq x y z
N MET A 1 36.49 -8.15 30.29
CA MET A 1 35.22 -7.58 29.80
C MET A 1 35.49 -6.14 29.41
N GLN A 2 35.72 -5.88 28.12
CA GLN A 2 36.38 -4.63 27.69
C GLN A 2 35.43 -3.49 27.29
N ASN A 3 34.13 -3.73 27.13
CA ASN A 3 33.18 -2.72 26.66
C ASN A 3 31.90 -2.71 27.53
N PRO A 4 31.78 -1.81 28.53
CA PRO A 4 30.54 -1.63 29.26
C PRO A 4 29.46 -1.04 28.34
N ILE A 5 28.20 -1.43 28.57
CA ILE A 5 27.05 -0.90 27.82
C ILE A 5 26.90 0.60 28.16
N PRO A 6 26.86 1.50 27.16
CA PRO A 6 26.72 2.92 27.41
C PRO A 6 25.37 3.25 28.04
N SER A 7 25.37 4.16 29.00
CA SER A 7 24.18 4.59 29.72
C SER A 7 23.15 5.26 28.77
N PRO A 8 21.84 5.12 29.04
CA PRO A 8 20.78 5.74 28.23
C PRO A 8 20.98 7.26 28.13
N ARG A 9 20.81 7.83 26.93
CA ARG A 9 20.87 9.29 26.73
C ARG A 9 19.74 9.97 27.51
N ARG A 10 20.03 11.09 28.17
CA ARG A 10 19.02 11.92 28.84
C ARG A 10 18.11 12.58 27.80
N SER A 11 16.83 12.72 28.12
CA SER A 11 15.82 13.33 27.25
C SER A 11 16.11 14.78 26.84
N ASP A 12 17.03 15.46 27.54
CA ASP A 12 17.42 16.85 27.27
C ASP A 12 18.50 17.03 26.20
N ASP A 13 19.02 15.94 25.60
CA ASP A 13 19.93 15.99 24.43
C ASP A 13 19.20 16.41 23.13
N VAL A 14 18.22 17.31 23.23
CA VAL A 14 17.66 18.01 22.07
C VAL A 14 18.67 19.08 21.66
N ARG A 15 19.69 18.68 20.89
CA ARG A 15 20.48 19.65 20.13
C ARG A 15 19.51 20.51 19.32
N PRO A 16 19.57 21.85 19.40
CA PRO A 16 18.88 22.69 18.43
C PRO A 16 19.44 22.33 17.05
N MET A 17 18.64 21.66 16.21
CA MET A 17 18.97 21.47 14.81
C MET A 17 19.17 22.87 14.20
N PRO A 18 20.35 23.19 13.64
CA PRO A 18 20.48 24.41 12.86
C PRO A 18 19.51 24.31 11.69
N ARG A 19 18.60 25.29 11.58
CA ARG A 19 17.56 25.42 10.54
C ARG A 19 18.18 25.74 9.16
N LEU A 20 19.09 24.90 8.68
CA LEU A 20 19.81 25.08 7.41
C LEU A 20 19.16 24.34 6.24
N VAL A 21 18.08 23.60 6.45
CA VAL A 21 17.31 23.00 5.36
C VAL A 21 16.18 23.96 5.01
N PRO A 22 16.17 24.59 3.81
CA PRO A 22 15.00 25.30 3.34
C PRO A 22 13.80 24.36 3.46
N PRO A 23 12.63 24.81 3.95
CA PRO A 23 11.45 23.96 3.91
C PRO A 23 11.28 23.51 2.46
N LEU A 24 11.26 22.18 2.24
CA LEU A 24 10.94 21.59 0.95
C LEU A 24 9.75 22.37 0.37
N PRO A 25 9.75 22.73 -0.93
CA PRO A 25 8.69 23.54 -1.50
C PRO A 25 7.36 22.90 -1.10
N ARG A 26 6.61 23.58 -0.21
CA ARG A 26 5.26 23.18 0.13
C ARG A 26 4.56 23.11 -1.20
N ARG A 27 4.18 21.90 -1.64
CA ARG A 27 3.43 21.70 -2.88
C ARG A 27 2.32 22.73 -2.88
N THR A 28 2.41 23.69 -3.79
CA THR A 28 1.50 24.82 -3.85
C THR A 28 0.09 24.25 -3.89
N PRO A 29 -0.80 24.64 -2.97
CA PRO A 29 -2.18 24.18 -3.02
C PRO A 29 -2.70 24.46 -4.42
N LEU A 30 -3.29 23.47 -5.06
CA LEU A 30 -3.85 23.65 -6.39
C LEU A 30 -5.03 24.63 -6.27
N VAL A 31 -4.79 25.92 -6.54
CA VAL A 31 -5.79 27.00 -6.51
C VAL A 31 -6.68 26.85 -7.74
N GLY A 32 -8.00 26.90 -7.54
CA GLY A 32 -8.99 26.73 -8.61
C GLY A 32 -10.30 26.10 -8.12
N PRO A 33 -11.36 26.12 -8.94
CA PRO A 33 -12.65 25.55 -8.58
C PRO A 33 -12.50 24.06 -8.29
N VAL A 34 -13.10 23.62 -7.19
CA VAL A 34 -13.18 22.21 -6.81
C VAL A 34 -14.65 21.85 -6.78
N CYS A 35 -15.08 20.91 -7.60
CA CYS A 35 -16.47 20.45 -7.47
C CYS A 35 -16.58 19.69 -6.14
N PRO A 36 -17.57 20.00 -5.29
CA PRO A 36 -17.68 19.35 -3.99
C PRO A 36 -17.98 17.84 -4.08
N HIS A 37 -18.55 17.37 -5.20
CA HIS A 37 -19.08 16.01 -5.32
C HIS A 37 -18.51 15.17 -6.47
N CYS A 38 -17.74 15.74 -7.39
CA CYS A 38 -17.29 14.97 -8.55
C CYS A 38 -16.19 13.97 -8.17
N ALA A 39 -16.15 12.84 -8.89
CA ALA A 39 -15.15 11.78 -8.71
C ALA A 39 -13.86 12.02 -9.52
N HIS A 40 -13.70 13.17 -10.17
CA HIS A 40 -12.51 13.46 -10.97
C HIS A 40 -11.24 13.43 -10.11
N PRO A 41 -10.17 12.76 -10.57
CA PRO A 41 -8.95 12.60 -9.78
C PRO A 41 -8.36 13.91 -9.26
N SER A 42 -8.34 14.94 -10.11
CA SER A 42 -7.83 16.27 -9.76
C SER A 42 -8.65 16.96 -8.66
N CYS A 43 -9.98 16.82 -8.69
CA CYS A 43 -10.88 17.41 -7.70
C CYS A 43 -10.77 16.69 -6.37
N ARG A 44 -10.70 15.35 -6.38
CA ARG A 44 -10.48 14.56 -5.16
C ARG A 44 -9.17 14.92 -4.48
N VAL A 45 -8.07 15.03 -5.21
CA VAL A 45 -6.76 15.44 -4.65
C VAL A 45 -6.85 16.81 -3.97
N ARG A 46 -7.54 17.77 -4.61
CA ARG A 46 -7.75 19.11 -4.06
C ARG A 46 -8.61 19.10 -2.79
N ARG A 47 -9.71 18.34 -2.76
CA ARG A 47 -10.52 18.17 -1.54
C ARG A 47 -9.72 17.52 -0.43
N ALA A 48 -9.02 16.44 -0.74
CA ALA A 48 -8.21 15.69 0.21
C ALA A 48 -7.06 16.51 0.83
N GLN A 49 -6.56 17.54 0.15
CA GLN A 49 -5.57 18.48 0.71
C GLN A 49 -6.15 19.37 1.83
N ARG A 50 -7.47 19.62 1.81
CA ARG A 50 -8.15 20.49 2.80
C ARG A 50 -8.72 19.72 3.99
N LEU A 51 -8.67 18.40 3.93
CA LEU A 51 -9.24 17.51 4.93
C LEU A 51 -8.18 16.99 5.90
N PRO A 52 -8.59 16.64 7.14
CA PRO A 52 -7.66 16.08 8.12
C PRO A 52 -7.12 14.72 7.67
N ARG A 53 -5.92 14.41 8.17
CA ARG A 53 -5.37 13.04 8.10
C ARG A 53 -5.84 12.26 9.32
N LEU A 54 -6.53 11.14 9.10
CA LEU A 54 -6.97 10.22 10.14
C LEU A 54 -6.11 8.96 10.02
N GLY A 55 -5.34 8.63 11.07
CA GLY A 55 -4.45 7.46 11.05
C GLY A 55 -3.37 7.50 9.97
N GLY A 56 -2.97 8.71 9.52
CA GLY A 56 -1.98 8.90 8.43
C GLY A 56 -2.59 9.00 7.02
N HIS A 57 -3.87 8.66 6.86
CA HIS A 57 -4.58 8.69 5.58
C HIS A 57 -5.51 9.89 5.44
N ARG A 58 -5.72 10.39 4.22
CA ARG A 58 -6.64 11.52 4.00
C ARG A 58 -8.09 11.04 4.07
N SER A 59 -8.95 11.76 4.80
CA SER A 59 -10.34 11.33 5.02
C SER A 59 -11.18 11.26 3.73
N GLU A 60 -10.81 11.99 2.67
CA GLU A 60 -11.43 11.88 1.32
C GLU A 60 -11.42 10.45 0.76
N PHE A 61 -10.41 9.65 1.13
CA PHE A 61 -10.15 8.32 0.59
C PHE A 61 -10.43 7.20 1.62
N ALA A 62 -11.14 7.52 2.71
CA ALA A 62 -11.38 6.57 3.79
C ALA A 62 -12.16 5.32 3.33
N ARG A 63 -13.09 5.50 2.38
CA ARG A 63 -13.89 4.40 1.82
C ARG A 63 -13.00 3.41 1.08
N GLU A 64 -12.09 3.90 0.25
CA GLU A 64 -11.19 3.06 -0.55
C GLU A 64 -10.20 2.30 0.32
N HIS A 65 -9.69 2.93 1.39
CA HIS A 65 -8.87 2.24 2.38
C HIS A 65 -9.64 1.14 3.11
N ALA A 66 -10.90 1.40 3.49
CA ALA A 66 -11.75 0.38 4.10
C ALA A 66 -12.03 -0.79 3.13
N GLN A 67 -12.23 -0.50 1.85
CA GLN A 67 -12.39 -1.53 0.81
C GLN A 67 -11.11 -2.36 0.65
N ALA A 68 -9.95 -1.72 0.55
CA ALA A 68 -8.67 -2.44 0.45
C ALA A 68 -8.43 -3.34 1.67
N ALA A 69 -8.73 -2.86 2.89
CA ALA A 69 -8.64 -3.65 4.11
C ALA A 69 -9.63 -4.84 4.12
N ALA A 70 -10.86 -4.64 3.61
CA ALA A 70 -11.83 -5.73 3.48
C ALA A 70 -11.39 -6.80 2.48
N ILE A 71 -10.76 -6.40 1.37
CA ILE A 71 -10.18 -7.33 0.39
C ILE A 71 -9.00 -8.07 1.05
N GLN A 72 -8.07 -7.37 1.69
CA GLN A 72 -6.94 -7.95 2.43
C GLN A 72 -7.40 -9.01 3.45
N ALA A 73 -8.49 -8.74 4.18
CA ALA A 73 -9.03 -9.66 5.18
C ALA A 73 -9.51 -10.99 4.57
N ARG A 74 -9.99 -10.96 3.32
CA ARG A 74 -10.39 -12.15 2.54
C ARG A 74 -9.20 -12.85 1.89
N HIS A 75 -8.20 -12.10 1.43
CA HIS A 75 -7.01 -12.61 0.76
C HIS A 75 -5.76 -12.46 1.63
N ARG A 76 -5.69 -13.23 2.73
CA ARG A 76 -4.65 -13.06 3.77
C ARG A 76 -3.21 -13.31 3.29
N HIS A 77 -3.04 -14.01 2.17
CA HIS A 77 -1.75 -14.33 1.56
C HIS A 77 -1.25 -13.25 0.58
N LEU A 78 -2.05 -12.22 0.30
CA LEU A 78 -1.70 -11.11 -0.57
C LEU A 78 -1.42 -9.86 0.27
N ILE A 79 -0.84 -8.82 -0.34
CA ILE A 79 -0.77 -7.49 0.28
C ILE A 79 -1.58 -6.53 -0.59
N VAL A 80 -2.73 -6.07 -0.07
CA VAL A 80 -3.68 -5.21 -0.75
C VAL A 80 -3.73 -3.85 -0.07
N TYR A 81 -3.61 -2.77 -0.85
CA TYR A 81 -3.67 -1.40 -0.35
C TYR A 81 -4.21 -0.42 -1.39
N TYR A 82 -4.65 0.76 -0.94
CA TYR A 82 -5.08 1.85 -1.82
C TYR A 82 -4.02 2.95 -1.89
N GLY A 83 -3.59 3.30 -3.09
CA GLY A 83 -2.60 4.36 -3.34
C GLY A 83 -3.28 5.72 -3.50
N GLU A 84 -3.23 6.59 -2.48
CA GLU A 84 -3.84 7.93 -2.56
C GLU A 84 -3.23 8.83 -3.65
N ALA A 85 -1.95 8.63 -3.97
CA ALA A 85 -1.25 9.43 -4.98
C ALA A 85 -1.67 9.04 -6.41
N THR A 86 -1.88 7.75 -6.65
CA THR A 86 -2.28 7.18 -7.94
C THR A 86 -3.80 7.06 -8.08
N GLN A 87 -4.52 7.13 -6.96
CA GLN A 87 -5.97 6.87 -6.84
C GLN A 87 -6.38 5.49 -7.36
N SER A 88 -5.52 4.49 -7.15
CA SER A 88 -5.69 3.13 -7.62
C SER A 88 -5.49 2.12 -6.48
N PHE A 89 -6.08 0.95 -6.65
CA PHE A 89 -5.87 -0.20 -5.80
C PHE A 89 -4.63 -0.96 -6.27
N TRP A 90 -3.87 -1.45 -5.30
CA TRP A 90 -2.67 -2.24 -5.54
C TRP A 90 -2.77 -3.57 -4.80
N ALA A 91 -2.31 -4.63 -5.45
CA ALA A 91 -2.13 -5.94 -4.83
C ALA A 91 -0.76 -6.51 -5.17
N VAL A 92 0.00 -6.90 -4.15
CA VAL A 92 1.21 -7.70 -4.31
C VAL A 92 0.80 -9.16 -4.27
N THR A 93 1.06 -9.88 -5.36
CA THR A 93 0.80 -11.32 -5.50
C THR A 93 2.10 -12.06 -5.80
N PRO A 94 2.13 -13.40 -5.68
CA PRO A 94 3.30 -14.19 -6.06
C PRO A 94 3.71 -14.03 -7.53
N ALA A 95 2.78 -13.65 -8.41
CA ALA A 95 3.06 -13.42 -9.83
C ALA A 95 3.60 -12.01 -10.10
N GLY A 96 3.49 -11.08 -9.15
CA GLY A 96 3.97 -9.72 -9.28
C GLY A 96 3.04 -8.68 -8.66
N LEU A 97 3.23 -7.43 -9.07
CA LEU A 97 2.46 -6.29 -8.60
C LEU A 97 1.32 -5.98 -9.58
N LEU A 98 0.10 -5.89 -9.06
CA LEU A 98 -1.11 -5.55 -9.83
C LEU A 98 -1.62 -4.17 -9.42
N GLU A 99 -1.99 -3.36 -10.40
CA GLU A 99 -2.67 -2.07 -10.24
C GLU A 99 -4.07 -2.15 -10.87
N ALA A 100 -5.07 -1.62 -10.17
CA ALA A 100 -6.44 -1.54 -10.66
C ALA A 100 -7.09 -0.20 -10.31
N ALA A 101 -7.88 0.36 -11.23
CA ALA A 101 -8.53 1.66 -11.02
C ALA A 101 -9.64 1.63 -9.96
N ASN A 102 -10.22 0.47 -9.68
CA ASN A 102 -11.29 0.29 -8.69
C ASN A 102 -11.26 -1.12 -8.08
N ALA A 103 -12.02 -1.31 -7.01
CA ALA A 103 -12.06 -2.55 -6.25
C ALA A 103 -12.54 -3.76 -7.08
N ASP A 104 -13.52 -3.58 -7.97
CA ASP A 104 -14.08 -4.67 -8.77
C ASP A 104 -13.06 -5.15 -9.81
N ALA A 105 -12.35 -4.22 -10.46
CA ALA A 105 -11.26 -4.54 -11.37
C ALA A 105 -10.12 -5.28 -10.66
N LEU A 106 -9.82 -4.90 -9.41
CA LEU A 106 -8.85 -5.63 -8.60
C LEU A 106 -9.33 -7.05 -8.30
N LEU A 107 -10.58 -7.22 -7.88
CA LEU A 107 -11.14 -8.54 -7.55
C LEU A 107 -11.16 -9.48 -8.76
N LEU A 108 -11.47 -8.95 -9.95
CA LEU A 108 -11.36 -9.70 -11.20
C LEU A 108 -9.91 -10.13 -11.48
N ALA A 109 -8.94 -9.22 -11.30
CA ALA A 109 -7.52 -9.54 -11.48
C ALA A 109 -6.99 -10.53 -10.44
N LEU A 110 -7.58 -10.55 -9.24
CA LEU A 110 -7.22 -11.47 -8.15
C LEU A 110 -7.89 -12.85 -8.27
N TRP A 111 -8.83 -13.02 -9.19
CA TRP A 111 -9.53 -14.30 -9.38
C TRP A 111 -8.60 -15.51 -9.50
N PRO A 112 -7.48 -15.47 -10.26
CA PRO A 112 -6.55 -16.60 -10.36
C PRO A 112 -5.84 -16.93 -9.03
N HIS A 113 -5.74 -15.96 -8.12
CA HIS A 113 -5.05 -16.10 -6.83
C HIS A 113 -5.98 -16.52 -5.69
N ASN A 114 -7.27 -16.76 -5.99
CA ASN A 114 -8.26 -17.29 -5.05
C ASN A 114 -8.30 -18.81 -4.99
N ALA A 115 -7.69 -19.50 -5.97
CA ALA A 115 -7.53 -20.94 -5.87
C ALA A 115 -6.56 -21.25 -4.72
N PRO A 116 -6.86 -22.22 -3.83
CA PRO A 116 -5.86 -22.72 -2.90
C PRO A 116 -4.62 -23.11 -3.71
N PHE A 117 -3.44 -22.71 -3.25
CA PHE A 117 -2.19 -23.17 -3.82
C PHE A 117 -2.19 -24.70 -3.76
N MET A 118 -2.53 -25.33 -4.88
CA MET A 118 -2.31 -26.75 -5.06
C MET A 118 -0.84 -26.83 -5.46
N PRO A 119 0.07 -27.28 -4.56
CA PRO A 119 1.44 -27.55 -4.99
C PRO A 119 1.36 -28.46 -6.22
N PRO A 120 2.26 -28.30 -7.21
CA PRO A 120 2.31 -29.25 -8.32
C PRO A 120 2.37 -30.64 -7.69
N ALA A 121 1.38 -31.47 -8.01
CA ALA A 121 1.34 -32.86 -7.57
C ALA A 121 2.74 -33.41 -7.85
N LEU A 122 3.42 -33.88 -6.80
CA LEU A 122 4.68 -34.59 -6.95
C LEU A 122 4.49 -35.52 -8.14
N ALA A 123 5.25 -35.31 -9.20
CA ALA A 123 5.19 -36.10 -10.40
C ALA A 123 5.48 -37.55 -9.99
N VAL A 124 4.39 -38.26 -9.72
CA VAL A 124 4.37 -39.66 -9.33
C VAL A 124 4.33 -40.42 -10.65
N GLU A 125 5.41 -41.19 -10.81
CA GLU A 125 5.65 -42.30 -11.74
C GLU A 125 6.12 -41.94 -13.16
N THR A 126 7.03 -42.69 -13.79
CA THR A 126 7.24 -44.15 -13.71
C THR A 126 8.66 -44.47 -14.16
N GLY A 127 9.32 -45.41 -13.47
CA GLY A 127 10.62 -45.95 -13.89
C GLY A 127 10.50 -46.72 -15.21
N THR A 128 11.39 -46.41 -16.15
CA THR A 128 11.57 -47.12 -17.42
C THR A 128 12.12 -48.53 -17.17
N PRO A 129 11.54 -49.61 -17.72
CA PRO A 129 12.18 -50.93 -17.65
C PRO A 129 13.33 -51.01 -18.67
N VAL A 130 14.48 -51.50 -18.21
CA VAL A 130 15.67 -51.80 -19.03
C VAL A 130 15.49 -53.19 -19.67
N PRO A 131 15.60 -53.35 -21.00
CA PRO A 131 15.62 -54.68 -21.62
C PRO A 131 17.00 -55.34 -21.50
N ALA A 132 16.98 -56.67 -21.36
CA ALA A 132 18.14 -57.56 -21.31
C ALA A 132 18.62 -57.98 -22.72
#